data_AF-A0A969WL03-F1
#
_entry.id   AF-A0A969WL03-F1
#
_cell.length_a   1.000
_cell.length_b   1.000
_cell.length_c   1.000
_cell.angle_alpha   90.00
_cell.angle_beta   90.00
_cell.angle_gamma   90.00
#
_symmetry.space_group_name_H-M   'P 1'
#
loop_
_entity.id
_entity.type
_entity.pdbx_description
1 polymer ?
#
loop_
_entity_poly.entity_id
_entity_poly.type
_entity_poly.pdbx_seq_one_letter_code
_entity_poly.pdbx_strand_id
1 'polypeptide(L)'
;MKKLVKTIQSLFKLLFFTKYKLKFPQKNTTNAVILGNGPSLKQMLSENIDFLEDKNLFALNYFALSDEFIKLKPSNYVIIDFKFFSDNANDSHTLKNRPELWSNIGKIDWKMNLFLPFEAKKHEFWKPYISKNDFLNLYFLNLTAIEGFKGFKQACYK
;
A
#
# COMPACT_ATOMS: atom_id res chain seq x y z
N MET A 1 -29.47 -7.01 -18.58
CA MET A 1 -28.82 -5.88 -19.26
C MET A 1 -27.73 -5.18 -18.44
N LYS A 2 -28.00 -4.63 -17.25
CA LYS A 2 -26.99 -3.88 -16.43
C LYS A 2 -25.67 -4.63 -16.17
N LYS A 3 -25.71 -5.93 -15.86
CA LYS A 3 -24.50 -6.74 -15.62
C LYS A 3 -23.63 -6.90 -16.87
N LEU A 4 -24.24 -7.04 -18.04
CA LEU A 4 -23.53 -7.17 -19.31
C LEU A 4 -22.77 -5.89 -19.64
N VAL A 5 -23.43 -4.73 -19.52
CA VAL A 5 -22.79 -3.42 -19.72
C VAL A 5 -21.62 -3.23 -18.76
N LYS A 6 -21.79 -3.53 -17.47
CA LYS A 6 -20.70 -3.47 -16.47
C LYS A 6 -19.54 -4.41 -16.77
N THR A 7 -19.81 -5.61 -17.28
CA THR A 7 -18.77 -6.56 -17.72
C THR A 7 -18.01 -6.00 -18.92
N ILE A 8 -18.70 -5.46 -19.93
CA ILE A 8 -18.05 -4.85 -21.10
C ILE A 8 -17.18 -3.67 -20.65
N GLN A 9 -17.71 -2.75 -19.85
CA GLN A 9 -16.95 -1.62 -19.29
C GLN A 9 -15.71 -2.09 -18.52
N SER A 10 -15.82 -3.17 -17.74
CA SER A 10 -14.69 -3.73 -16.99
C SER A 10 -13.67 -4.38 -17.91
N LEU A 11 -14.09 -5.03 -19.00
CA LEU A 11 -13.19 -5.55 -20.02
C LEU A 11 -12.39 -4.42 -20.69
N PHE A 12 -13.07 -3.32 -21.04
CA PHE A 12 -12.38 -2.10 -21.50
C PHE A 12 -11.38 -1.59 -20.46
N LYS A 13 -11.79 -1.49 -19.19
CA LYS A 13 -10.87 -1.05 -18.12
C LYS A 13 -9.64 -1.96 -17.99
N LEU A 14 -9.82 -3.27 -18.12
CA LEU A 14 -8.71 -4.22 -18.11
C LEU A 14 -7.76 -3.97 -19.27
N LEU A 15 -8.28 -3.91 -20.50
CA LEU A 15 -7.46 -3.72 -21.71
C LEU A 15 -6.63 -2.43 -21.67
N PHE A 16 -7.19 -1.33 -21.16
CA PHE A 16 -6.56 -0.01 -21.25
C PHE A 16 -5.88 0.46 -19.96
N PHE A 17 -6.38 0.09 -18.78
CA PHE A 17 -5.90 0.61 -17.50
C PHE A 17 -5.17 -0.42 -16.63
N THR A 18 -5.20 -1.71 -16.97
CA THR A 18 -4.47 -2.73 -16.20
C THR A 18 -3.08 -2.96 -16.76
N LYS A 19 -2.09 -3.07 -15.86
CA LYS A 19 -0.75 -3.51 -16.22
C LYS A 19 -0.61 -5.00 -15.99
N TYR A 20 -0.42 -5.72 -17.08
CA TYR A 20 -0.15 -7.15 -17.09
C TYR A 20 1.35 -7.37 -16.81
N LYS A 21 1.69 -8.30 -15.91
CA LYS A 21 3.07 -8.61 -15.42
C LYS A 21 3.62 -7.68 -14.34
N LEU A 22 2.80 -7.30 -13.36
CA LEU A 22 3.33 -6.76 -12.11
C LEU A 22 4.12 -7.84 -11.37
N LYS A 23 5.32 -7.49 -10.89
CA LYS A 23 6.08 -8.34 -9.97
C LYS A 23 5.50 -8.14 -8.57
N PHE A 24 5.45 -9.22 -7.81
CA PHE A 24 5.08 -9.22 -6.38
C PHE A 24 6.17 -9.95 -5.59
N PRO A 25 6.39 -9.57 -4.33
CA PRO A 25 7.32 -10.31 -3.48
C PRO A 25 6.82 -11.74 -3.29
N GLN A 26 7.75 -12.67 -3.13
CA GLN A 26 7.38 -14.04 -2.77
C GLN A 26 6.84 -14.08 -1.34
N LYS A 27 5.91 -15.00 -1.11
CA LYS A 27 5.31 -15.23 0.20
C LYS A 27 6.33 -15.92 1.11
N ASN A 28 6.72 -15.26 2.19
CA ASN A 28 7.68 -15.82 3.15
C ASN A 28 7.03 -16.49 4.36
N THR A 29 5.79 -16.13 4.70
CA THR A 29 5.04 -16.73 5.83
C THR A 29 3.56 -16.88 5.47
N THR A 30 2.83 -17.72 6.21
CA THR A 30 1.39 -17.91 6.02
C THR A 30 0.54 -16.84 6.70
N ASN A 31 1.07 -16.19 7.73
CA ASN A 31 0.35 -15.24 8.58
C ASN A 31 0.82 -13.81 8.34
N ALA A 32 -0.13 -12.90 8.19
CA ALA A 32 0.11 -11.47 8.06
C ALA A 32 -0.73 -10.69 9.07
N VAL A 33 -0.19 -9.59 9.57
CA VAL A 33 -0.88 -8.65 10.46
C VAL A 33 -0.91 -7.29 9.81
N ILE A 34 -2.09 -6.70 9.72
CA ILE A 34 -2.27 -5.33 9.22
C ILE A 34 -2.32 -4.39 10.43
N LEU A 35 -1.37 -3.47 10.49
CA LEU A 35 -1.21 -2.50 11.55
C LEU A 35 -2.03 -1.25 11.21
N GLY A 36 -3.14 -1.05 11.92
CA GLY A 36 -3.93 0.17 11.86
C GLY A 36 -3.47 1.22 12.86
N ASN A 37 -3.75 2.49 12.60
CA ASN A 37 -3.34 3.62 13.47
C ASN A 37 -4.31 3.89 14.65
N GLY A 38 -5.07 2.89 15.09
CA GLY A 38 -6.06 3.05 16.14
C GLY A 38 -5.43 3.00 17.54
N PRO A 39 -6.06 3.62 18.56
CA PRO A 39 -5.55 3.57 19.95
C PRO A 39 -5.49 2.14 20.51
N SER A 40 -6.36 1.24 20.03
CA SER A 40 -6.36 -0.18 20.39
C SER A 40 -5.06 -0.90 20.03
N LEU A 41 -4.29 -0.39 19.06
CA LEU A 41 -2.99 -0.96 18.72
C LEU A 41 -2.03 -0.85 19.91
N LYS A 42 -2.00 0.30 20.59
CA LYS A 42 -1.04 0.51 21.70
C LYS A 42 -1.25 -0.48 22.82
N GLN A 43 -2.51 -0.74 23.17
CA GLN A 43 -2.87 -1.74 24.16
C GLN A 43 -2.46 -3.15 23.72
N MET A 44 -2.73 -3.51 22.46
CA MET A 44 -2.32 -4.82 21.93
C MET A 44 -0.80 -4.99 21.97
N LEU A 45 -0.03 -3.96 21.62
CA LEU A 45 1.43 -3.99 21.66
C LEU A 45 1.99 -4.06 23.09
N SER A 46 1.33 -3.46 24.07
CA SER A 46 1.79 -3.55 25.47
C SER A 46 1.50 -4.91 26.10
N GLU A 47 0.39 -5.55 25.71
CA GLU A 47 -0.07 -6.78 26.36
C GLU A 47 0.37 -8.04 25.61
N ASN A 48 0.56 -7.97 24.28
CA ASN A 48 0.69 -9.14 23.41
C ASN A 48 1.68 -8.91 22.27
N ILE A 49 2.84 -8.29 22.52
CA ILE A 49 3.85 -8.04 21.47
C ILE A 49 4.32 -9.32 20.78
N ASP A 50 4.44 -10.42 21.53
CA ASP A 50 4.86 -11.73 21.05
C ASP A 50 3.89 -12.30 20.00
N PHE A 51 2.64 -11.82 19.96
CA PHE A 51 1.71 -12.15 18.88
C PHE A 51 2.23 -11.68 17.51
N LEU A 52 3.15 -10.72 17.43
CA LEU A 52 3.68 -10.27 16.15
C LEU A 52 4.85 -11.11 15.65
N GLU A 53 5.41 -12.00 16.48
CA GLU A 53 6.51 -12.87 16.10
C GLU A 53 6.13 -13.78 14.92
N ASP A 54 7.08 -13.95 14.01
CA ASP A 54 6.97 -14.72 12.76
C ASP A 54 5.82 -14.32 11.81
N LYS A 55 5.23 -13.14 11.99
CA LYS A 55 4.17 -12.61 11.12
C LYS A 55 4.70 -11.53 10.18
N ASN A 56 4.17 -11.52 8.96
CA ASN A 56 4.42 -10.43 8.04
C ASN A 56 3.59 -9.20 8.45
N LEU A 57 4.28 -8.13 8.87
CA LEU A 57 3.62 -6.90 9.29
C LEU A 57 3.40 -5.96 8.09
N PHE A 58 2.18 -5.43 7.99
CA PHE A 58 1.77 -4.46 6.98
C PHE A 58 1.38 -3.15 7.66
N ALA A 59 2.20 -2.12 7.48
CA ALA A 59 1.90 -0.76 7.90
C ALA A 59 1.13 0.00 6.80
N LEU A 60 0.22 0.88 7.21
CA LEU A 60 -0.69 1.60 6.29
C LEU A 60 -0.68 3.11 6.53
N ASN A 61 -0.82 3.88 5.44
CA ASN A 61 -1.15 5.31 5.48
C ASN A 61 -0.21 6.12 6.38
N TYR A 62 -0.71 6.66 7.51
CA TYR A 62 0.05 7.48 8.45
C TYR A 62 0.91 6.71 9.46
N PHE A 63 1.00 5.38 9.36
CA PHE A 63 1.71 4.56 10.36
C PHE A 63 3.16 4.99 10.57
N ALA A 64 3.86 5.44 9.52
CA ALA A 64 5.26 5.89 9.65
C ALA A 64 5.43 7.18 10.48
N LEU A 65 4.34 7.84 10.90
CA LEU A 65 4.38 8.97 11.83
C LEU A 65 4.37 8.56 13.30
N SER A 66 4.23 7.26 13.59
CA SER A 66 4.16 6.76 14.96
C SER A 66 5.48 6.11 15.40
N ASP A 67 5.74 6.13 16.71
CA ASP A 67 6.94 5.49 17.29
C ASP A 67 6.97 3.97 17.03
N GLU A 68 5.80 3.37 16.90
CA GLU A 68 5.63 1.95 16.59
C GLU A 68 6.22 1.58 15.23
N PHE A 69 6.35 2.51 14.28
CA PHE A 69 6.97 2.25 12.99
C PHE A 69 8.43 1.82 13.13
N ILE A 70 9.21 2.55 13.91
CA ILE A 70 10.62 2.25 14.15
C ILE A 70 10.79 1.04 15.07
N LYS A 71 9.87 0.85 16.03
CA LYS A 71 9.90 -0.28 16.96
C LYS A 71 9.58 -1.60 16.28
N LEU A 72 8.54 -1.63 15.44
CA LEU A 72 8.02 -2.86 14.83
C LEU A 72 8.71 -3.21 13.51
N LYS A 73 9.36 -2.24 12.86
CA LYS A 73 10.11 -2.44 11.60
C LYS A 73 9.34 -3.28 10.58
N PRO A 74 8.13 -2.84 10.16
CA PRO A 74 7.27 -3.66 9.32
C PRO A 74 7.96 -4.01 8.00
N SER A 75 7.81 -5.26 7.56
CA SER A 75 8.40 -5.74 6.31
C SER A 75 7.61 -5.29 5.08
N ASN A 76 6.40 -4.76 5.26
CA ASN A 76 5.53 -4.28 4.19
C ASN A 76 4.86 -2.94 4.57
N TYR A 77 4.78 -2.03 3.61
CA TYR A 77 4.10 -0.74 3.75
C TYR A 77 3.20 -0.48 2.55
N VAL A 78 1.94 -0.11 2.77
CA VAL A 78 0.97 0.09 1.70
C VAL A 78 0.41 1.51 1.76
N ILE A 79 0.54 2.25 0.65
CA ILE A 79 -0.10 3.56 0.45
C ILE A 79 -0.94 3.48 -0.82
N ILE A 80 -2.26 3.48 -0.68
CA ILE A 80 -3.20 3.42 -1.83
C ILE A 80 -3.94 4.73 -2.10
N ASP A 81 -4.11 5.58 -1.09
CA ASP A 81 -4.87 6.82 -1.23
C ASP A 81 -4.03 7.89 -1.93
N PHE A 82 -4.61 8.48 -3.00
CA PHE A 82 -3.93 9.40 -3.89
C PHE A 82 -3.37 10.64 -3.19
N LYS A 83 -3.99 11.07 -2.09
CA LYS A 83 -3.58 12.27 -1.35
C LYS A 83 -2.14 12.19 -0.84
N PHE A 84 -1.65 10.98 -0.58
CA PHE A 84 -0.30 10.76 -0.03
C PHE A 84 0.80 10.96 -1.07
N PHE A 85 0.53 10.69 -2.35
CA PHE A 85 1.57 10.69 -3.39
C PHE A 85 1.32 11.67 -4.54
N SER A 86 0.09 12.16 -4.72
CA SER A 86 -0.28 13.04 -5.83
C SER A 86 0.35 14.43 -5.70
N ASP A 87 0.96 14.93 -6.77
CA ASP A 87 1.44 16.32 -6.85
C ASP A 87 0.28 17.32 -6.70
N ASN A 88 -0.94 16.91 -7.06
CA ASN A 88 -2.16 17.71 -7.02
C ASN A 88 -3.02 17.46 -5.77
N ALA A 89 -2.45 16.88 -4.70
CA ALA A 89 -3.19 16.73 -3.45
C ALA A 89 -3.57 18.11 -2.88
N ASN A 90 -4.77 18.23 -2.34
CA ASN A 90 -5.32 19.50 -1.81
C ASN A 90 -5.85 19.38 -0.38
N ASP A 91 -5.76 18.20 0.24
CA ASP A 91 -6.14 17.99 1.63
C ASP A 91 -5.10 18.62 2.56
N SER A 92 -5.48 19.67 3.30
CA SER A 92 -4.57 20.47 4.13
C SER A 92 -3.86 19.63 5.19
N HIS A 93 -4.58 18.71 5.82
CA HIS A 93 -4.03 17.79 6.81
C HIS A 93 -2.95 16.89 6.20
N THR A 94 -3.22 16.30 5.03
CA THR A 94 -2.26 15.45 4.33
C THR A 94 -1.07 16.25 3.82
N LEU A 95 -1.29 17.44 3.25
CA LEU A 95 -0.20 18.29 2.75
C LEU A 95 0.79 18.66 3.85
N LYS A 96 0.31 18.87 5.08
CA LYS A 96 1.14 19.13 6.26
C LYS A 96 1.95 17.89 6.69
N ASN A 97 1.34 16.71 6.69
CA ASN A 97 1.91 15.51 7.32
C ASN A 97 2.69 14.60 6.34
N ARG A 98 2.36 14.63 5.04
CA ARG A 98 2.98 13.73 4.05
C ARG A 98 4.50 13.93 3.86
N PRO A 99 5.11 15.14 4.01
CA PRO A 99 6.57 15.27 3.91
C PRO A 99 7.29 14.48 5.01
N GLU A 100 6.79 14.54 6.25
CA GLU A 100 7.32 13.78 7.38
C GLU A 100 7.09 12.28 7.18
N LEU A 101 5.90 11.89 6.73
CA LEU A 101 5.58 10.50 6.40
C LEU A 101 6.60 9.89 5.43
N TRP A 102 6.83 10.57 4.30
CA TRP A 102 7.76 10.08 3.27
C TRP A 102 9.21 10.15 3.73
N SER A 103 9.58 11.16 4.52
CA SER A 103 10.89 11.26 5.18
C SER A 103 11.15 10.06 6.09
N ASN A 104 10.17 9.65 6.91
CA ASN A 104 10.32 8.50 7.81
C ASN A 104 10.43 7.18 7.04
N ILE A 105 9.60 7.00 5.99
CA ILE A 105 9.71 5.84 5.09
C ILE A 105 11.07 5.81 4.38
N GLY A 106 11.56 6.96 3.93
CA GLY A 106 12.82 7.09 3.21
C GLY A 106 14.08 6.87 4.05
N LYS A 107 13.98 6.96 5.38
CA LYS A 107 15.12 6.86 6.32
C LYS A 107 15.24 5.51 7.02
N ILE A 108 14.39 4.54 6.68
CA ILE A 108 14.44 3.22 7.31
C ILE A 108 15.79 2.54 7.10
N ASP A 109 16.15 1.65 8.02
CA ASP A 109 17.38 0.85 8.00
C ASP A 109 17.12 -0.67 7.88
N TRP A 110 15.89 -1.07 7.58
CA TRP A 110 15.48 -2.47 7.45
C TRP A 110 14.77 -2.72 6.12
N LYS A 111 14.87 -3.94 5.59
CA LYS A 111 14.22 -4.32 4.33
C LYS A 111 12.70 -4.16 4.44
N MET A 112 12.12 -3.36 3.57
CA MET A 112 10.66 -3.13 3.53
C MET A 112 10.16 -3.08 2.09
N ASN A 113 9.07 -3.79 1.83
CA ASN A 113 8.35 -3.73 0.57
C ASN A 113 7.37 -2.55 0.62
N LEU A 114 7.53 -1.57 -0.27
CA LEU A 114 6.62 -0.44 -0.41
C LEU A 114 5.67 -0.69 -1.58
N PHE A 115 4.37 -0.71 -1.30
CA PHE A 115 3.32 -0.92 -2.29
C PHE A 115 2.60 0.39 -2.61
N LEU A 116 2.55 0.75 -3.90
CA LEU A 116 1.86 1.92 -4.43
C LEU A 116 0.93 1.57 -5.60
N PRO A 117 -0.15 2.34 -5.85
CA PRO A 117 -0.88 2.25 -7.10
C PRO A 117 0.04 2.52 -8.28
N PHE A 118 -0.20 1.87 -9.41
CA PHE A 118 0.58 2.12 -10.62
C PHE A 118 0.52 3.60 -11.05
N GLU A 119 -0.59 4.26 -10.77
CA GLU A 119 -0.82 5.69 -10.98
C GLU A 119 0.20 6.57 -10.23
N ALA A 120 0.72 6.12 -9.09
CA ALA A 120 1.72 6.86 -8.30
C ALA A 120 3.01 7.15 -9.10
N LYS A 121 3.31 6.35 -10.15
CA LYS A 121 4.46 6.60 -11.04
C LYS A 121 4.40 7.94 -11.76
N LYS A 122 3.20 8.46 -12.00
CA LYS A 122 2.96 9.73 -12.68
C LYS A 122 3.26 10.94 -11.80
N HIS A 123 3.52 10.72 -10.52
CA HIS A 123 3.73 11.77 -9.54
C HIS A 123 5.18 11.82 -9.08
N GLU A 124 5.72 13.02 -8.98
CA GLU A 124 7.14 13.22 -8.64
C GLU A 124 7.35 13.44 -7.14
N PHE A 125 6.36 13.96 -6.42
CA PHE A 125 6.48 14.40 -5.02
C PHE A 125 7.19 13.41 -4.09
N TRP A 126 6.83 12.12 -4.14
CA TRP A 126 7.33 11.11 -3.20
C TRP A 126 8.70 10.53 -3.58
N LYS A 127 9.08 10.61 -4.86
CA LYS A 127 10.26 9.91 -5.39
C LYS A 127 11.57 10.37 -4.73
N PRO A 128 11.84 11.68 -4.50
CA PRO A 128 13.07 12.12 -3.86
C PRO A 128 13.30 11.50 -2.48
N TYR A 129 12.24 11.31 -1.70
CA TYR A 129 12.32 10.79 -0.34
C TYR A 129 12.86 9.37 -0.27
N ILE A 130 12.56 8.54 -1.28
CA ILE A 130 12.91 7.11 -1.25
C ILE A 130 14.03 6.73 -2.23
N SER A 131 14.40 7.62 -3.14
CA SER A 131 15.33 7.35 -4.25
C SER A 131 16.72 6.84 -3.84
N LYS A 132 17.16 7.10 -2.60
CA LYS A 132 18.50 6.76 -2.10
C LYS A 132 18.51 5.59 -1.11
N ASN A 133 17.36 4.98 -0.83
CA ASN A 133 17.27 3.94 0.19
C ASN A 133 17.16 2.54 -0.44
N ASP A 134 18.27 1.80 -0.38
CA ASP A 134 18.37 0.44 -0.93
C ASP A 134 17.63 -0.63 -0.11
N PHE A 135 17.13 -0.28 1.09
CA PHE A 135 16.28 -1.18 1.88
C PHE A 135 14.83 -1.20 1.39
N LEU A 136 14.42 -0.26 0.53
CA LEU A 136 13.07 -0.18 0.00
C LEU A 136 12.93 -0.96 -1.31
N ASN A 137 12.04 -1.96 -1.31
CA ASN A 137 11.63 -2.65 -2.53
C ASN A 137 10.29 -2.10 -3.02
N LEU A 138 10.26 -1.50 -4.19
CA LEU A 138 9.06 -0.86 -4.72
C LEU A 138 8.21 -1.81 -5.55
N TYR A 139 6.94 -1.96 -5.16
CA TYR A 139 5.94 -2.77 -5.86
C TYR A 139 4.73 -1.91 -6.23
N PHE A 140 4.16 -2.19 -7.41
CA PHE A 140 3.01 -1.45 -7.92
C PHE A 140 1.77 -2.31 -7.99
N LEU A 141 0.61 -1.73 -7.71
CA LEU A 141 -0.70 -2.38 -7.68
C LEU A 141 -1.62 -1.83 -8.77
N ASN A 142 -2.42 -2.69 -9.38
CA ASN A 142 -3.58 -2.26 -10.18
C ASN A 142 -4.79 -2.12 -9.25
N LEU A 143 -5.36 -0.92 -9.15
CA LEU A 143 -6.58 -0.67 -8.37
C LEU A 143 -7.85 -0.65 -9.23
N THR A 144 -7.76 -1.14 -10.46
CA THR A 144 -8.87 -1.15 -11.42
C THR A 144 -10.07 -1.93 -10.87
N ALA A 145 -11.16 -1.24 -10.57
CA ALA A 145 -12.39 -1.87 -10.10
C ALA A 145 -13.06 -2.68 -11.22
N ILE A 146 -13.28 -3.97 -10.97
CA ILE A 146 -13.88 -4.93 -11.91
C ILE A 146 -15.32 -5.23 -11.48
N GLU A 147 -16.26 -4.97 -12.37
CA GLU A 147 -17.69 -5.15 -12.16
C GLU A 147 -18.32 -6.09 -13.19
N GLY A 148 -19.59 -6.45 -12.94
CA GLY A 148 -20.39 -7.27 -13.85
C GLY A 148 -20.68 -8.66 -13.30
N PHE A 149 -20.72 -9.67 -14.17
CA PHE A 149 -21.04 -11.04 -13.79
C PHE A 149 -20.07 -11.63 -12.77
N LYS A 150 -20.58 -12.42 -11.81
CA LYS A 150 -19.78 -13.00 -10.71
C LYS A 150 -18.61 -13.84 -11.23
N GLY A 151 -18.86 -14.74 -12.20
CA GLY A 151 -17.83 -15.60 -12.78
C GLY A 151 -16.71 -14.80 -13.45
N PHE A 152 -17.05 -13.75 -14.19
CA PHE A 152 -16.09 -12.83 -14.80
C PHE A 152 -15.22 -12.14 -13.73
N LYS A 153 -15.83 -11.50 -12.73
CA LYS A 153 -15.08 -10.84 -11.65
C LYS A 153 -14.12 -11.80 -10.95
N GLN A 154 -14.58 -13.00 -10.61
CA GLN A 154 -13.76 -14.01 -9.95
C GLN A 154 -12.60 -14.49 -10.82
N ALA A 155 -12.80 -14.62 -12.14
CA ALA A 155 -11.74 -14.98 -13.06
C ALA A 155 -10.66 -13.90 -13.17
N CYS A 156 -11.00 -12.62 -13.00
CA CYS A 156 -10.03 -11.52 -13.08
C CYS A 156 -9.21 -11.28 -11.81
N TYR A 157 -9.62 -11.83 -10.66
CA TYR A 157 -8.92 -11.69 -9.36
C TYR A 157 -8.18 -12.96 -8.92
N LYS A 158 -8.10 -13.97 -9.79
CA LYS A 158 -7.26 -15.17 -9.61
C LYS A 158 -5.90 -14.95 -10.26
#